data_AF-A0AAW2S9H2-F1
#
_entry.id   AF-A0AAW2S9H2-F1
#
_cell.length_a   1.000
_cell.length_b   1.000
_cell.length_c   1.000
_cell.angle_alpha   90.00
_cell.angle_beta   90.00
_cell.angle_gamma   90.00
#
_symmetry.space_group_name_H-M   'P 1'
#
loop_
_entity.id
_entity.type
_entity.pdbx_description
1 polymer ?
#
loop_
_entity_poly.entity_id
_entity_poly.type
_entity_poly.pdbx_seq_one_letter_code
_entity_poly.pdbx_strand_id
1 'polypeptide(L)'
;MSKSWKEMAVWELSRSSILVRAKYKSAKHRVDAIDTENLTHSYTIVEGDALAGVLESITYHVKIVPTEDGGCICKNRSIYHTKGDVEISEEKIKEGKEKAMQMLKAIEAYLQANPDA
;
A
#
# COMPACT_ATOMS: atom_id res chain seq x y z
N MET A 1 -8.45 47.47 -11.39
CA MET A 1 -7.86 46.31 -12.10
C MET A 1 -6.41 46.69 -12.36
N SER A 2 -5.38 46.13 -11.74
CA SER A 2 -5.08 44.73 -11.46
C SER A 2 -4.36 44.63 -10.11
N LYS A 3 -4.85 43.75 -9.23
CA LYS A 3 -4.04 43.35 -8.07
C LYS A 3 -2.98 42.37 -8.56
N SER A 4 -1.77 42.65 -8.12
CA SER A 4 -0.51 41.99 -8.45
C SER A 4 -0.56 40.49 -8.19
N TRP A 5 -0.07 39.70 -9.15
CA TRP A 5 0.02 38.23 -9.12
C TRP A 5 0.84 37.68 -7.93
N LYS A 6 1.47 38.53 -7.13
CA LYS A 6 2.27 38.14 -5.96
C LYS A 6 1.42 37.67 -4.77
N GLU A 7 0.13 38.04 -4.67
CA GLU A 7 -0.75 37.59 -3.57
C GLU A 7 -1.38 36.20 -3.80
N MET A 8 -1.46 35.71 -5.05
CA MET A 8 -2.06 34.39 -5.33
C MET A 8 -1.16 33.22 -4.93
N ALA A 9 0.15 33.41 -4.85
CA ALA A 9 1.09 32.35 -4.45
C ALA A 9 1.01 32.02 -2.95
N VAL A 10 0.48 32.92 -2.12
CA VAL A 10 0.44 32.75 -0.66
C VAL A 10 -0.65 31.77 -0.22
N TRP A 11 -1.76 31.68 -0.97
CA TRP A 11 -2.85 30.74 -0.64
C TRP A 11 -2.62 29.31 -1.13
N GLU A 12 -1.79 29.11 -2.15
CA GLU A 12 -1.45 27.77 -2.66
C GLU A 12 -0.47 27.02 -1.72
N LEU A 13 0.13 27.72 -0.76
CA LEU A 13 1.09 27.20 0.22
C LEU A 13 0.47 26.71 1.55
N SER A 14 -0.85 26.87 1.76
CA SER A 14 -1.55 26.33 2.94
C SER A 14 -2.16 24.95 2.72
N ARG A 15 -1.91 24.30 1.57
CA ARG A 15 -2.05 22.85 1.52
C ARG A 15 -0.83 22.29 2.23
N SER A 16 -0.96 22.06 3.54
CA SER A 16 0.01 21.29 4.32
C SER A 16 0.11 19.91 3.67
N SER A 17 0.97 19.82 2.66
CA SER A 17 1.46 18.56 2.18
C SER A 17 2.35 18.08 3.31
N ILE A 18 1.79 17.23 4.16
CA ILE A 18 2.56 16.06 4.55
C ILE A 18 2.99 15.49 3.20
N LEU A 19 4.20 15.83 2.76
CA LEU A 19 4.88 15.18 1.66
C LEU A 19 5.15 13.76 2.17
N VAL A 20 4.11 12.94 2.25
CA VAL A 20 4.26 11.54 1.93
C VAL A 20 4.60 11.60 0.45
N ARG A 21 5.89 11.71 0.13
CA ARG A 21 6.39 11.40 -1.21
C ARG A 21 6.12 9.91 -1.41
N ALA A 22 4.86 9.56 -1.65
CA ALA A 22 4.48 8.24 -2.06
C ALA A 22 5.20 8.01 -3.39
N LYS A 23 5.99 6.92 -3.46
CA LYS A 23 6.74 6.54 -4.66
C LYS A 23 5.82 6.41 -5.89
N TYR A 24 4.55 6.12 -5.64
CA TYR A 24 3.49 5.93 -6.62
C TYR A 24 2.33 6.87 -6.29
N LYS A 25 1.69 7.41 -7.31
CA LYS A 25 0.57 8.35 -7.21
C LYS A 25 -0.77 7.63 -7.12
N SER A 26 -0.90 6.44 -7.71
CA SER A 26 -2.16 5.70 -7.73
C SER A 26 -1.99 4.19 -7.88
N ALA A 27 -2.94 3.46 -7.31
CA ALA A 27 -3.14 2.04 -7.52
C ALA A 27 -4.62 1.71 -7.42
N LYS A 28 -5.16 0.97 -8.39
CA LYS A 28 -6.52 0.47 -8.38
C LYS A 28 -6.50 -0.98 -7.91
N HIS A 29 -7.12 -1.20 -6.76
CA HIS A 29 -7.25 -2.51 -6.16
C HIS A 29 -8.59 -3.12 -6.55
N ARG A 30 -8.58 -4.38 -6.96
CA ARG A 30 -9.76 -5.23 -7.07
C ARG A 30 -9.71 -6.24 -5.94
N VAL A 31 -10.77 -6.32 -5.14
CA VAL A 31 -10.92 -7.40 -4.16
C VAL A 31 -11.31 -8.66 -4.90
N ASP A 32 -10.54 -9.73 -4.73
CA ASP A 32 -10.82 -11.02 -5.37
C ASP A 32 -11.57 -11.96 -4.42
N ALA A 33 -11.20 -11.97 -3.14
CA ALA A 33 -11.88 -12.75 -2.11
C ALA A 33 -11.69 -12.15 -0.70
N ILE A 34 -12.70 -12.35 0.14
CA ILE A 34 -12.65 -12.08 1.58
C ILE A 34 -13.25 -13.31 2.27
N ASP A 35 -12.51 -13.86 3.22
CA ASP A 35 -12.97 -14.95 4.07
C ASP A 35 -12.69 -14.56 5.52
N THR A 36 -13.74 -14.13 6.22
CA THR A 36 -13.67 -13.69 7.60
C THR A 36 -13.52 -14.84 8.59
N GLU A 37 -13.95 -16.06 8.23
CA GLU A 37 -13.83 -17.24 9.09
C GLU A 37 -12.39 -17.74 9.13
N ASN A 38 -11.72 -17.78 7.97
CA ASN A 38 -10.33 -18.22 7.83
C ASN A 38 -9.31 -17.08 7.92
N LEU A 39 -9.77 -15.85 8.16
CA LEU A 39 -8.96 -14.62 8.21
C LEU A 39 -8.06 -14.45 6.99
N THR A 40 -8.64 -14.64 5.80
CA THR A 40 -7.93 -14.48 4.52
C THR A 40 -8.53 -13.37 3.67
N HIS A 41 -7.67 -12.70 2.94
CA HIS A 41 -8.03 -11.65 1.99
C HIS A 41 -7.11 -11.74 0.78
N SER A 42 -7.69 -11.75 -0.41
CA SER A 42 -6.93 -11.62 -1.65
C SER A 42 -7.42 -10.46 -2.50
N TYR A 43 -6.46 -9.76 -3.09
CA TYR A 43 -6.72 -8.62 -3.94
C TYR A 43 -5.65 -8.49 -5.02
N THR A 44 -6.03 -7.89 -6.14
CA THR A 44 -5.14 -7.61 -7.28
C THR A 44 -5.03 -6.11 -7.52
N ILE A 45 -3.80 -5.61 -7.69
CA ILE A 45 -3.57 -4.30 -8.31
C ILE A 45 -3.69 -4.49 -9.82
N VAL A 46 -4.70 -3.88 -10.42
CA VAL A 46 -5.04 -4.05 -11.84
C VAL A 46 -4.68 -2.84 -12.70
N GLU A 47 -4.57 -1.65 -12.09
CA GLU A 47 -4.20 -0.41 -12.76
C GLU A 47 -3.42 0.50 -11.80
N GLY A 48 -2.68 1.47 -12.33
CA GLY A 48 -1.95 2.49 -11.56
C GLY A 48 -0.46 2.51 -11.82
N ASP A 49 0.20 3.59 -11.39
CA ASP A 49 1.65 3.76 -11.60
C ASP A 49 2.50 2.85 -10.68
N ALA A 50 1.86 2.23 -9.67
CA ALA A 50 2.44 1.13 -8.90
C ALA A 50 2.87 -0.08 -9.75
N LEU A 51 2.24 -0.31 -10.91
CA LEU A 51 2.63 -1.37 -11.85
C LEU A 51 3.89 -1.03 -12.67
N ALA A 52 4.41 0.20 -12.53
CA ALA A 52 5.65 0.68 -13.12
C ALA A 52 5.76 0.47 -14.65
N GLY A 53 4.64 0.33 -15.35
CA GLY A 53 4.57 0.06 -16.79
C GLY A 53 4.97 -1.37 -17.21
N VAL A 54 5.69 -2.11 -16.36
CA VAL A 54 6.25 -3.44 -16.65
C VAL A 54 5.40 -4.60 -16.12
N LEU A 55 4.48 -4.32 -15.20
CA LEU A 55 3.56 -5.32 -14.65
C LEU A 55 2.18 -5.19 -15.30
N GLU A 56 1.56 -6.33 -15.60
CA GLU A 56 0.14 -6.42 -15.93
C GLU A 56 -0.71 -6.32 -14.67
N SER A 57 -0.28 -7.00 -13.59
CA SER A 57 -0.94 -6.95 -12.30
C SER A 57 -0.05 -7.46 -11.18
N ILE A 58 -0.45 -7.19 -9.93
CA ILE A 58 0.14 -7.81 -8.74
C ILE A 58 -0.99 -8.38 -7.89
N THR A 59 -0.98 -9.68 -7.65
CA THR A 59 -1.97 -10.36 -6.81
C THR A 59 -1.37 -10.65 -5.45
N TYR A 60 -2.11 -10.30 -4.40
CA TYR A 60 -1.73 -10.52 -3.02
C TYR A 60 -2.69 -11.52 -2.38
N HIS A 61 -2.14 -12.48 -1.65
CA HIS A 61 -2.89 -13.36 -0.76
C HIS A 61 -2.38 -13.13 0.67
N VAL A 62 -3.25 -12.59 1.50
CA VAL A 62 -2.99 -12.30 2.91
C VAL A 62 -3.77 -13.31 3.75
N LYS A 63 -3.09 -13.90 4.74
CA LYS A 63 -3.68 -14.76 5.76
C LYS A 63 -3.15 -14.38 7.13
N ILE A 64 -4.05 -14.14 8.07
CA ILE A 64 -3.70 -13.88 9.47
C ILE A 64 -3.93 -15.17 10.25
N VAL A 65 -2.93 -15.58 11.03
CA VAL A 65 -3.00 -16.79 11.85
C VAL A 65 -2.78 -16.38 13.31
N PRO A 66 -3.81 -16.49 14.18
CA PRO A 66 -3.65 -16.23 15.61
C PRO A 66 -2.59 -17.15 16.23
N THR A 67 -1.88 -16.66 17.24
CA THR A 67 -0.90 -17.43 18.01
C THR A 67 -1.36 -17.59 19.46
N GLU A 68 -0.85 -18.64 20.15
CA GLU A 68 -1.27 -18.97 21.53
C GLU A 68 -0.93 -17.88 22.56
N ASP A 69 0.07 -17.04 22.26
CA ASP A 69 0.50 -15.91 23.08
C ASP A 69 -0.38 -14.65 22.94
N GLY A 70 -1.50 -14.76 22.21
CA GLY A 70 -2.42 -13.65 21.93
C GLY A 70 -1.99 -12.74 20.79
N GLY A 71 -0.89 -13.07 20.09
CA GLY A 71 -0.44 -12.39 18.88
C GLY A 71 -1.06 -12.95 17.59
N CYS A 72 -0.44 -12.61 16.46
CA CYS A 72 -0.73 -13.24 15.18
C CYS A 72 0.47 -13.27 14.23
N ILE A 73 0.44 -14.20 13.29
CA ILE A 73 1.36 -14.28 12.15
C ILE A 73 0.62 -13.83 10.89
N CYS A 74 1.08 -12.73 10.28
CA CYS A 74 0.60 -12.30 8.97
C CYS A 74 1.43 -12.96 7.86
N LYS A 75 0.82 -13.88 7.12
CA LYS A 75 1.39 -14.50 5.92
C LYS A 75 0.92 -13.72 4.69
N ASN A 76 1.87 -13.17 3.94
CA ASN A 76 1.59 -12.46 2.69
C ASN A 76 2.33 -13.13 1.53
N ARG A 77 1.59 -13.49 0.47
CA ARG A 77 2.14 -13.97 -0.79
C ARG A 77 1.83 -12.97 -1.90
N SER A 78 2.87 -12.43 -2.52
CA SER A 78 2.76 -11.55 -3.69
C SER A 78 3.09 -12.33 -4.96
N ILE A 79 2.22 -12.26 -5.96
CA ILE A 79 2.40 -12.83 -7.29
C ILE A 79 2.47 -11.67 -8.27
N TYR A 80 3.57 -11.56 -8.99
CA TYR A 80 3.77 -10.49 -9.95
C TYR A 80 3.57 -11.02 -11.36
N HIS A 81 2.66 -10.40 -12.11
CA HIS A 81 2.41 -10.74 -13.51
C HIS A 81 3.10 -9.70 -14.40
N THR A 82 4.13 -10.12 -15.12
CA THR A 82 4.99 -9.24 -15.94
C THR A 82 4.47 -9.16 -17.36
N LYS A 83 4.70 -8.02 -18.02
CA LYS A 83 4.50 -7.88 -19.46
C LYS A 83 5.67 -8.53 -20.19
N GLY A 84 5.44 -9.70 -20.79
CA GLY A 84 6.49 -10.48 -21.43
C GLY A 84 7.55 -10.97 -20.45
N ASP A 85 8.76 -11.23 -20.96
CA ASP A 85 9.86 -11.88 -20.23
C ASP A 85 10.70 -10.91 -19.39
N VAL A 86 10.05 -9.93 -18.75
CA VAL A 86 10.74 -8.97 -17.88
C VAL A 86 10.96 -9.58 -16.50
N GLU A 87 12.21 -9.58 -16.03
CA GLU A 87 12.53 -9.96 -14.66
C GLU A 87 12.32 -8.80 -13.67
N ILE A 88 11.76 -9.12 -12.51
CA ILE A 88 11.62 -8.17 -11.40
C ILE A 88 12.81 -8.33 -10.48
N SER A 89 13.54 -7.25 -10.24
CA SER A 89 14.69 -7.30 -9.34
C SER A 89 14.28 -7.61 -7.89
N GLU A 90 15.12 -8.37 -7.20
CA GLU A 90 14.95 -8.68 -5.78
C GLU A 90 14.83 -7.42 -4.91
N GLU A 91 15.53 -6.35 -5.28
CA GLU A 91 15.46 -5.05 -4.62
C GLU A 91 14.02 -4.49 -4.65
N LYS A 92 13.33 -4.53 -5.80
CA LYS A 92 11.94 -4.07 -5.90
C LYS A 92 10.98 -4.93 -5.07
N ILE A 93 11.23 -6.24 -5.01
CA ILE A 93 10.46 -7.16 -4.17
C ILE A 93 10.66 -6.79 -2.69
N LYS A 94 11.91 -6.53 -2.28
CA LYS A 94 12.27 -6.13 -0.92
C LYS A 94 11.65 -4.80 -0.52
N GLU A 95 11.71 -3.78 -1.39
CA GLU A 95 11.05 -2.49 -1.16
C GLU A 95 9.53 -2.65 -0.93
N GLY A 96 8.88 -3.51 -1.72
CA GLY A 96 7.45 -3.82 -1.57
C GLY A 96 7.15 -4.46 -0.21
N LYS A 97 7.97 -5.42 0.20
CA LYS A 97 7.88 -6.07 1.52
C LYS A 97 8.07 -5.07 2.67
N GLU A 98 9.06 -4.20 2.58
CA GLU A 98 9.36 -3.20 3.62
C GLU A 98 8.21 -2.20 3.81
N LYS A 99 7.60 -1.74 2.71
CA LYS A 99 6.40 -0.88 2.79
C LYS A 99 5.22 -1.56 3.45
N ALA A 100 4.96 -2.82 3.11
CA ALA A 100 3.89 -3.60 3.76
C ALA A 100 4.16 -3.77 5.27
N MET A 101 5.40 -4.04 5.65
CA MET A 101 5.78 -4.12 7.07
C MET A 101 5.65 -2.78 7.80
N GLN A 102 6.01 -1.66 7.18
CA GLN A 102 5.83 -0.33 7.77
C GLN A 102 4.35 -0.01 8.01
N MET A 103 3.48 -0.34 7.05
CA MET A 103 2.03 -0.16 7.21
C MET A 103 1.47 -1.03 8.34
N LEU A 104 1.86 -2.31 8.42
CA LEU A 104 1.43 -3.20 9.50
C LEU A 104 1.87 -2.68 10.88
N LYS A 105 3.11 -2.20 11.02
CA LYS A 105 3.61 -1.62 12.28
C LYS A 105 2.86 -0.36 12.68
N ALA A 106 2.47 0.48 11.73
CA ALA A 106 1.66 1.67 12.00
C ALA A 106 0.25 1.30 12.49
N ILE A 107 -0.37 0.29 11.87
CA ILE A 107 -1.68 -0.24 12.30
C ILE A 107 -1.57 -0.85 13.71
N GLU A 108 -0.56 -1.69 13.94
CA GLU A 108 -0.30 -2.31 15.24
C GLU A 108 -0.12 -1.26 16.35
N ALA A 109 0.73 -0.25 16.13
CA ALA A 109 0.96 0.83 17.10
C ALA A 109 -0.33 1.63 17.37
N TYR A 110 -1.16 1.86 16.34
CA TYR A 110 -2.45 2.52 16.51
C TYR A 110 -3.41 1.68 17.36
N LEU A 111 -3.59 0.39 17.06
CA LEU A 111 -4.47 -0.49 17.82
C LEU A 111 -4.00 -0.68 19.27
N GLN A 112 -2.69 -0.75 19.52
CA GLN A 112 -2.13 -0.80 20.87
C GLN A 112 -2.43 0.48 21.68
N ALA A 113 -2.38 1.65 21.03
CA ALA A 113 -2.70 2.92 21.66
C ALA A 113 -4.21 3.17 21.82
N ASN A 114 -5.05 2.43 21.10
CA ASN A 114 -6.51 2.61 21.07
C ASN A 114 -7.22 1.23 21.21
N PRO A 115 -7.31 0.66 22.43
CA PRO A 115 -7.84 -0.69 22.64
C PRO A 115 -9.31 -0.91 22.28
N ASP A 116 -10.09 0.17 22.14
CA ASP A 116 -11.53 0.14 21.85
C ASP A 116 -11.87 0.43 20.37
N ALA A 117 -10.85 0.52 19.51
CA ALA A 117 -11.00 0.85 18.08
C ALA A 117 -11.61 -0.29 17.23
#